data_AF-A0A399YDC5-F1
#
_entry.id   AF-A0A399YDC5-F1
#
_cell.length_a   1.000
_cell.length_b   1.000
_cell.length_c   1.000
_cell.angle_alpha   90.00
_cell.angle_beta   90.00
_cell.angle_gamma   90.00
#
_symmetry.space_group_name_H-M   'P 1'
#
loop_
_entity.id
_entity.type
_entity.pdbx_description
1 polymer ?
#
loop_
_entity_poly.entity_id
_entity_poly.type
_entity_poly.pdbx_seq_one_letter_code
_entity_poly.pdbx_strand_id
1 'polypeptide(L)'
;MITLSVQAAPVPVVAFARDDDAALGLAAVRAGAQNFLTRAQLDAPDVARQILYAIERQALSSQAHLHAEQLQFSEARFRLLINENADGILVVNEAGLIRFANRAAESLFGVSRQELIGASFLAPLRQPNMAIVEIARGAEKILAQQRVVETVWNRENVRIVTLRDMTAERQAQERLNAALLTQEHHRRIAQALADSAATLNSTLSYEQVLDRILENVGRVVPHDAASVFLLEGDIVRFVRGRGFDQRGLANWIAQL
;
A
#
# COMPACT_ATOMS: atom_id res chain seq x y z
N MET A 1 -5.96 65.38 18.96
CA MET A 1 -5.27 64.39 18.10
C MET A 1 -6.34 63.61 17.35
N ILE A 2 -6.44 63.78 16.03
CA ILE A 2 -7.33 62.97 15.19
C ILE A 2 -6.53 61.74 14.77
N THR A 3 -6.89 60.57 15.31
CA THR A 3 -6.24 59.30 14.96
C THR A 3 -6.81 58.81 13.63
N LEU A 4 -6.12 59.11 12.53
CA LEU A 4 -6.45 58.56 11.20
C LEU A 4 -6.04 57.08 11.17
N SER A 5 -7.00 56.18 11.38
CA SER A 5 -6.84 54.74 11.15
C SER A 5 -7.41 54.40 9.77
N VAL A 6 -6.54 54.40 8.76
CA VAL A 6 -6.84 53.83 7.44
C VAL A 6 -6.14 52.48 7.38
N GLN A 7 -6.50 51.54 8.25
CA GLN A 7 -5.96 50.17 8.18
C GLN A 7 -6.01 49.66 6.74
N ALA A 8 -4.94 48.98 6.31
CA ALA A 8 -4.74 48.47 4.95
C ALA A 8 -6.04 47.90 4.35
N ALA A 9 -6.76 48.74 3.61
CA ALA A 9 -8.07 48.40 3.08
C ALA A 9 -7.87 47.55 1.82
N PRO A 10 -8.72 46.55 1.55
CA PRO A 10 -8.63 45.74 0.34
C PRO A 10 -9.04 46.52 -0.93
N VAL A 11 -9.31 47.82 -0.80
CA VAL A 11 -9.73 48.73 -1.85
C VAL A 11 -8.72 49.87 -1.98
N PRO A 12 -8.58 50.48 -3.17
CA PRO A 12 -7.66 51.59 -3.34
C PRO A 12 -8.12 52.82 -2.56
N VAL A 13 -7.22 53.40 -1.78
CA VAL A 13 -7.50 54.57 -0.92
C VAL A 13 -6.52 55.69 -1.24
N VAL A 14 -7.04 56.83 -1.66
CA VAL A 14 -6.30 58.09 -1.83
C VAL A 14 -6.82 59.08 -0.78
N ALA A 15 -5.93 59.61 0.04
CA ALA A 15 -6.28 60.59 1.06
C ALA A 15 -6.28 62.01 0.49
N PHE A 16 -7.13 62.88 1.00
CA PHE A 16 -7.12 64.31 0.65
C PHE A 16 -6.69 65.13 1.87
N ALA A 17 -5.68 65.97 1.68
CA ALA A 17 -5.12 66.84 2.71
C ALA A 17 -5.21 68.32 2.28
N ARG A 18 -5.08 69.23 3.25
CA ARG A 18 -4.94 70.65 2.97
C ARG A 18 -3.49 70.97 2.57
N ASP A 19 -3.29 72.03 1.80
CA ASP A 19 -1.96 72.41 1.28
C ASP A 19 -0.95 72.75 2.38
N ASP A 20 -1.44 73.21 3.54
CA ASP A 20 -0.65 73.56 4.72
C ASP A 20 -0.34 72.37 5.65
N ASP A 21 -0.85 71.17 5.35
CA ASP A 21 -0.79 70.01 6.25
C ASP A 21 -0.33 68.72 5.55
N ALA A 22 0.85 68.78 4.93
CA ALA A 22 1.52 67.62 4.33
C ALA A 22 1.84 66.52 5.37
N ALA A 23 1.97 66.89 6.65
CA ALA A 23 2.18 65.96 7.75
C ALA A 23 0.98 65.01 7.92
N LEU A 24 -0.25 65.53 7.80
CA LEU A 24 -1.47 64.72 7.83
C LEU A 24 -1.59 63.77 6.62
N GLY A 25 -1.19 64.24 5.43
CA GLY A 25 -1.14 63.40 4.21
C GLY A 25 -0.18 62.22 4.34
N LEU A 26 1.03 62.47 4.86
CA LEU A 26 2.00 61.42 5.12
C LEU A 26 1.52 60.45 6.23
N ALA A 27 0.84 60.97 7.26
CA ALA A 27 0.23 60.14 8.29
C ALA A 27 -0.85 59.21 7.71
N ALA A 28 -1.65 59.68 6.74
CA ALA A 28 -2.63 58.84 6.06
C ALA A 28 -1.96 57.71 5.25
N VAL A 29 -0.85 57.98 4.57
CA VAL A 29 -0.08 56.94 3.86
C VAL A 29 0.52 55.92 4.83
N ARG A 30 1.08 56.40 5.95
CA ARG A 30 1.58 55.51 7.03
C ARG A 30 0.47 54.68 7.67
N ALA A 31 -0.75 55.21 7.71
CA ALA A 31 -1.90 54.49 8.22
C ALA A 31 -2.37 53.39 7.26
N GLY A 32 -2.17 53.56 5.94
CA GLY A 32 -2.49 52.56 4.92
C GLY A 32 -3.08 53.11 3.61
N ALA A 33 -3.22 54.43 3.46
CA ALA A 33 -3.56 55.04 2.17
C ALA A 33 -2.41 54.84 1.16
N GLN A 34 -2.75 54.67 -0.11
CA GLN A 34 -1.76 54.41 -1.16
C GLN A 34 -1.05 55.68 -1.61
N ASN A 35 -1.75 56.81 -1.55
CA ASN A 35 -1.19 58.14 -1.75
C ASN A 35 -2.06 59.20 -1.08
N PHE A 36 -1.61 60.45 -1.08
CA PHE A 36 -2.44 61.61 -0.74
C PHE A 36 -2.35 62.69 -1.81
N LEU A 37 -3.39 63.52 -1.87
CA LEU A 37 -3.53 64.69 -2.74
C LEU A 37 -3.75 65.93 -1.88
N THR A 38 -3.16 67.06 -2.25
CA THR A 38 -3.45 68.35 -1.62
C THR A 38 -4.44 69.18 -2.44
N ARG A 39 -4.99 70.26 -1.86
CA ARG A 39 -6.00 71.10 -2.52
C ARG A 39 -5.47 71.81 -3.77
N ALA A 40 -4.20 72.20 -3.79
CA ALA A 40 -3.49 72.75 -4.94
C ALA A 40 -3.29 71.73 -6.08
N GLN A 41 -3.43 70.44 -5.78
CA GLN A 41 -3.29 69.33 -6.73
C GLN A 41 -4.66 68.80 -7.22
N LEU A 42 -5.75 69.49 -6.91
CA LEU A 42 -7.11 69.12 -7.33
C LEU A 42 -7.44 69.57 -8.76
N ASP A 43 -6.48 69.51 -9.68
CA ASP A 43 -6.81 69.60 -11.10
C ASP A 43 -7.35 68.24 -11.57
N ALA A 44 -8.40 68.26 -12.39
CA ALA A 44 -9.12 67.05 -12.81
C ALA A 44 -8.21 65.98 -13.46
N PRO A 45 -7.19 66.32 -14.27
CA PRO A 45 -6.26 65.33 -14.84
C PRO A 45 -5.39 64.65 -13.76
N ASP A 46 -4.94 65.40 -12.76
CA ASP A 46 -4.05 64.89 -11.70
C ASP A 46 -4.81 63.99 -10.73
N VAL A 47 -6.03 64.36 -10.35
CA VAL A 47 -6.89 63.52 -9.51
C VAL A 47 -7.21 62.19 -10.21
N ALA A 48 -7.61 62.23 -11.48
CA ALA A 48 -7.90 61.02 -12.25
C ALA A 48 -6.68 60.10 -12.36
N ARG A 49 -5.50 60.66 -12.63
CA ARG A 49 -4.25 59.92 -12.72
C ARG A 49 -3.88 59.23 -11.40
N GLN A 50 -4.04 59.93 -10.28
CA GLN A 50 -3.73 59.38 -8.95
C GLN A 50 -4.70 58.27 -8.53
N ILE A 51 -5.99 58.41 -8.85
CA ILE A 51 -6.99 57.36 -8.64
C ILE A 51 -6.66 56.13 -9.50
N LEU A 52 -6.35 56.33 -10.79
CA LEU A 52 -5.97 55.23 -11.69
C LEU A 52 -4.74 54.48 -11.18
N TYR A 53 -3.70 55.18 -10.72
CA TYR A 53 -2.52 54.53 -10.13
C TYR A 53 -2.82 53.79 -8.84
N ALA A 54 -3.69 54.32 -7.97
CA ALA A 54 -4.12 53.64 -6.76
C ALA A 54 -4.85 52.32 -7.09
N ILE A 55 -5.77 52.35 -8.06
CA ILE A 55 -6.50 51.17 -8.55
C ILE A 55 -5.54 50.15 -9.15
N GLU A 56 -4.66 50.58 -10.06
CA GLU A 56 -3.70 49.69 -10.75
C GLU A 56 -2.76 49.00 -9.75
N ARG A 57 -2.22 49.77 -8.79
CA ARG A 57 -1.36 49.22 -7.74
C ARG A 57 -2.10 48.23 -6.85
N GLN A 58 -3.36 48.52 -6.48
CA GLN A 58 -4.18 47.61 -5.70
C GLN A 58 -4.47 46.32 -6.45
N ALA A 59 -4.79 46.42 -7.74
CA ALA A 59 -5.05 45.26 -8.59
C ALA A 59 -3.80 44.37 -8.71
N LEU A 60 -2.63 44.95 -8.97
CA LEU A 60 -1.35 44.23 -9.03
C LEU A 60 -1.01 43.53 -7.70
N SER A 61 -1.18 44.23 -6.57
CA SER A 61 -0.93 43.65 -5.26
C SER A 61 -1.89 42.49 -4.95
N SER A 62 -3.17 42.66 -5.28
CA SER A 62 -4.19 41.63 -5.06
C SER A 62 -3.93 40.41 -5.94
N GLN A 63 -3.58 40.62 -7.21
CA GLN A 63 -3.22 39.56 -8.12
C GLN A 63 -1.97 38.80 -7.66
N ALA A 64 -0.92 39.51 -7.22
CA ALA A 64 0.29 38.88 -6.69
C ALA A 64 -0.01 38.03 -5.45
N HIS A 65 -0.88 38.51 -4.55
CA HIS A 65 -1.29 37.77 -3.37
C HIS A 65 -2.05 36.49 -3.74
N LEU A 66 -3.05 36.58 -4.63
CA LEU A 66 -3.79 35.41 -5.10
C LEU A 66 -2.89 34.38 -5.78
N HIS A 67 -1.94 34.80 -6.62
CA HIS A 67 -0.97 33.89 -7.22
C HIS A 67 -0.06 33.24 -6.18
N ALA A 68 0.40 33.98 -5.17
CA ALA A 68 1.21 33.43 -4.10
C ALA A 68 0.44 32.36 -3.30
N GLU A 69 -0.82 32.62 -2.97
CA GLU A 69 -1.68 31.63 -2.30
C GLU A 69 -1.91 30.39 -3.16
N GLN A 70 -2.19 30.56 -4.46
CA GLN A 70 -2.35 29.45 -5.39
C GLN A 70 -1.08 28.60 -5.50
N LEU A 71 0.10 29.23 -5.57
CA LEU A 71 1.39 28.54 -5.59
C LEU A 71 1.61 27.76 -4.31
N GLN A 72 1.40 28.38 -3.15
CA GLN A 72 1.53 27.72 -1.85
C GLN A 72 0.57 26.52 -1.71
N PHE A 73 -0.69 26.70 -2.12
CA PHE A 73 -1.69 25.62 -2.09
C PHE A 73 -1.31 24.46 -3.02
N SER A 74 -0.87 24.77 -4.24
CA SER A 74 -0.42 23.78 -5.20
C SER A 74 0.83 23.03 -4.71
N GLU A 75 1.80 23.76 -4.12
CA GLU A 75 3.01 23.16 -3.57
C GLU A 75 2.70 22.26 -2.37
N ALA A 76 1.85 22.70 -1.44
CA ALA A 76 1.41 21.91 -0.30
C ALA A 76 0.72 20.62 -0.76
N ARG A 77 -0.16 20.72 -1.76
CA ARG A 77 -0.85 19.57 -2.35
C ARG A 77 0.12 18.60 -3.02
N PHE A 78 1.10 19.11 -3.77
CA PHE A 78 2.14 18.28 -4.39
C PHE A 78 3.00 17.54 -3.36
N ARG A 79 3.45 18.25 -2.30
CA ARG A 79 4.21 17.64 -1.20
C ARG A 79 3.41 16.56 -0.49
N LEU A 80 2.11 16.77 -0.27
CA LEU A 80 1.23 15.77 0.33
C LEU A 80 1.12 14.52 -0.55
N LEU A 81 0.84 14.69 -1.85
CA LEU A 81 0.72 13.56 -2.78
C LEU A 81 2.01 12.71 -2.85
N ILE A 82 3.17 13.35 -2.81
CA ILE A 82 4.46 12.63 -2.83
C ILE A 82 4.76 11.91 -1.52
N ASN A 83 4.39 12.49 -0.38
CA ASN A 83 4.65 11.88 0.92
C ASN A 83 3.64 10.78 1.30
N GLU A 84 2.42 10.86 0.79
CA GLU A 84 1.39 9.81 0.94
C GLU A 84 1.60 8.65 -0.05
N ASN A 85 2.53 8.77 -1.00
CA ASN A 85 2.87 7.67 -1.89
C ASN A 85 3.56 6.54 -1.11
N ALA A 86 3.10 5.30 -1.30
CA ALA A 86 3.65 4.12 -0.66
C ALA A 86 5.06 3.77 -1.18
N ASP A 87 5.38 4.14 -2.42
CA ASP A 87 6.69 3.92 -3.01
C ASP A 87 7.68 4.98 -2.54
N GLY A 88 8.90 4.54 -2.23
CA GLY A 88 10.01 5.43 -1.94
C GLY A 88 10.40 6.21 -3.19
N ILE A 89 10.43 7.54 -3.12
CA ILE A 89 10.82 8.41 -4.23
C ILE A 89 12.11 9.13 -3.84
N LEU A 90 13.13 8.96 -4.68
CA LEU A 90 14.38 9.70 -4.61
C LEU A 90 14.57 10.54 -5.87
N VAL A 91 15.18 11.72 -5.72
CA VAL A 91 15.75 12.45 -6.85
C VAL A 91 17.25 12.48 -6.70
N VAL A 92 17.95 12.04 -7.73
CA VAL A 92 19.41 11.84 -7.72
C VAL A 92 20.02 12.69 -8.84
N ASN A 93 21.04 13.48 -8.55
CA ASN A 93 21.72 14.27 -9.58
C ASN A 93 22.63 13.41 -10.47
N GLU A 94 23.30 14.03 -11.45
CA GLU A 94 24.24 13.35 -12.34
C GLU A 94 25.41 12.68 -11.58
N ALA A 95 25.87 13.30 -10.50
CA ALA A 95 26.91 12.77 -9.62
C ALA A 95 26.47 11.57 -8.75
N GLY A 96 25.20 11.17 -8.81
CA GLY A 96 24.68 10.05 -8.02
C GLY A 96 24.31 10.42 -6.58
N LEU A 97 24.21 11.71 -6.25
CA LEU A 97 23.86 12.19 -4.91
C LEU A 97 22.36 12.46 -4.81
N ILE A 98 21.76 12.01 -3.70
CA ILE A 98 20.34 12.22 -3.42
C ILE A 98 20.09 13.70 -3.09
N ARG A 99 19.22 14.35 -3.85
CA ARG A 99 18.76 15.74 -3.64
C ARG A 99 17.36 15.83 -3.05
N PHE A 100 16.59 14.75 -3.11
CA PHE A 100 15.26 14.66 -2.53
C PHE A 100 14.95 13.21 -2.13
N ALA A 101 14.21 13.05 -1.03
CA ALA A 101 13.64 11.78 -0.57
C ALA A 101 12.27 12.06 0.06
N ASN A 102 11.25 11.25 -0.27
CA ASN A 102 9.94 11.29 0.40
C ASN A 102 9.92 10.43 1.68
N ARG A 103 8.82 10.52 2.44
CA ARG A 103 8.63 9.75 3.68
C ARG A 103 8.72 8.24 3.50
N ALA A 104 8.22 7.72 2.39
CA ALA A 104 8.32 6.28 2.09
C ALA A 104 9.76 5.86 1.86
N ALA A 105 10.61 6.70 1.26
CA ALA A 105 12.04 6.42 1.14
C ALA A 105 12.72 6.37 2.51
N GLU A 106 12.45 7.33 3.41
CA GLU A 106 12.98 7.27 4.79
C GLU A 106 12.61 5.95 5.48
N SER A 107 11.35 5.54 5.34
CA SER A 107 10.85 4.28 5.90
C SER A 107 11.52 3.07 5.24
N LEU A 108 11.78 3.15 3.92
CA LEU A 108 12.41 2.08 3.15
C LEU A 108 13.86 1.84 3.55
N PHE A 109 14.66 2.91 3.67
CA PHE A 109 16.06 2.85 4.07
C PHE A 109 16.26 2.77 5.59
N GLY A 110 15.26 3.14 6.38
CA GLY A 110 15.32 3.15 7.85
C GLY A 110 16.18 4.28 8.43
N VAL A 111 16.43 5.33 7.64
CA VAL A 111 17.22 6.50 8.03
C VAL A 111 16.45 7.77 7.72
N SER A 112 16.78 8.86 8.43
CA SER A 112 16.10 10.13 8.22
C SER A 112 16.43 10.73 6.84
N ARG A 113 15.55 11.59 6.34
CA ARG A 113 15.77 12.35 5.11
C ARG A 113 17.06 13.16 5.20
N GLN A 114 17.39 13.70 6.38
CA GLN A 114 18.61 14.50 6.56
C GLN A 114 19.88 13.68 6.28
N GLU A 115 19.87 12.40 6.62
CA GLU A 115 20.97 11.47 6.32
C GLU A 115 20.96 11.01 4.86
N LEU A 116 19.79 10.86 4.25
CA LEU A 116 19.67 10.49 2.84
C LEU A 116 20.14 11.61 1.92
N ILE A 117 19.82 12.87 2.21
CA ILE A 117 20.20 14.00 1.35
C ILE A 117 21.72 14.16 1.32
N GLY A 118 22.29 14.13 0.12
CA GLY A 118 23.73 14.18 -0.10
C GLY A 118 24.42 12.82 -0.05
N ALA A 119 23.74 11.76 0.40
CA ALA A 119 24.28 10.40 0.31
C ALA A 119 24.36 9.94 -1.16
N SER A 120 25.34 9.08 -1.45
CA SER A 120 25.50 8.48 -2.77
C SER A 120 24.53 7.32 -2.94
N PHE A 121 23.73 7.38 -4.00
CA PHE A 121 22.88 6.28 -4.44
C PHE A 121 23.60 5.52 -5.55
N LEU A 122 24.36 4.48 -5.16
CA LEU A 122 25.24 3.70 -6.05
C LEU A 122 24.54 2.57 -6.81
N ALA A 123 23.20 2.53 -6.82
CA ALA A 123 22.49 1.50 -7.57
C ALA A 123 22.86 1.60 -9.06
N PRO A 124 22.96 0.48 -9.80
CA PRO A 124 23.19 0.51 -11.24
C PRO A 124 22.04 1.27 -11.91
N LEU A 125 22.28 2.53 -12.26
CA LEU A 125 21.32 3.38 -12.98
C LEU A 125 21.37 3.13 -14.49
N ARG A 126 22.16 2.12 -14.93
CA ARG A 126 22.26 1.70 -16.33
C ARG A 126 21.26 0.58 -16.60
N GLN A 127 20.64 0.66 -17.77
CA GLN A 127 19.58 -0.22 -18.29
C GLN A 127 19.65 -1.68 -17.77
N PRO A 128 18.50 -2.28 -17.42
CA PRO A 128 17.13 -1.80 -17.67
C PRO A 128 16.66 -0.70 -16.70
N ASN A 129 15.75 0.18 -17.16
CA ASN A 129 15.10 1.23 -16.34
C ASN A 129 14.29 0.65 -15.17
N MET A 130 14.14 -0.67 -15.08
CA MET A 130 13.49 -1.39 -14.00
C MET A 130 14.38 -2.55 -13.56
N ALA A 131 14.73 -2.61 -12.27
CA ALA A 131 15.56 -3.66 -11.69
C ALA A 131 15.08 -4.02 -10.29
N ILE A 132 15.36 -5.24 -9.83
CA ILE A 132 15.23 -5.59 -8.41
C ILE A 132 16.57 -5.30 -7.75
N VAL A 133 16.55 -4.50 -6.69
CA VAL A 133 17.73 -4.13 -5.91
C VAL A 133 17.56 -4.55 -4.45
N GLU A 134 18.65 -4.91 -3.81
CA GLU A 134 18.69 -5.09 -2.36
C GLU A 134 18.98 -3.74 -1.71
N ILE A 135 18.10 -3.33 -0.80
CA ILE A 135 18.27 -2.15 0.03
C ILE A 135 18.58 -2.60 1.46
N ALA A 136 19.67 -2.07 2.01
CA ALA A 136 19.99 -2.26 3.42
C ALA A 136 19.12 -1.32 4.28
N ARG A 137 18.40 -1.91 5.24
CA ARG A 137 17.66 -1.20 6.30
C ARG A 137 18.25 -1.65 7.64
N GLY A 138 19.31 -0.97 8.09
CA GLY A 138 20.07 -1.40 9.26
C GLY A 138 20.71 -2.78 9.04
N ALA A 139 20.33 -3.78 9.84
CA ALA A 139 20.79 -5.16 9.71
C ALA A 139 19.95 -5.99 8.71
N GLU A 140 18.78 -5.50 8.31
CA GLU A 140 17.88 -6.21 7.40
C GLU A 140 18.17 -5.84 5.95
N LYS A 141 17.87 -6.77 5.05
CA LYS A 141 17.88 -6.55 3.60
C LYS A 141 16.47 -6.67 3.05
N ILE A 142 16.10 -5.69 2.24
CA ILE A 142 14.78 -5.60 1.65
C ILE A 142 14.93 -5.64 0.14
N LEU A 143 14.05 -6.39 -0.52
CA LEU A 143 13.99 -6.42 -1.97
C LEU A 143 13.06 -5.32 -2.45
N ALA A 144 13.61 -4.38 -3.21
CA ALA A 144 12.84 -3.30 -3.80
C ALA A 144 12.89 -3.38 -5.33
N GLN A 145 11.74 -3.19 -5.98
CA GLN A 145 11.71 -2.87 -7.40
C GLN A 145 12.08 -1.40 -7.56
N GLN A 146 13.19 -1.17 -8.23
CA GLN A 146 13.65 0.14 -8.62
C GLN A 146 13.16 0.44 -10.03
N ARG A 147 12.67 1.67 -10.24
CA ARG A 147 12.51 2.25 -11.58
C ARG A 147 13.18 3.60 -11.66
N VAL A 148 13.91 3.85 -12.75
CA VAL A 148 14.67 5.08 -12.98
C VAL A 148 14.12 5.80 -14.20
N VAL A 149 13.86 7.08 -14.06
CA VAL A 149 13.50 7.97 -15.16
C VAL A 149 14.40 9.19 -15.12
N GLU A 150 15.04 9.50 -16.25
CA GLU A 150 15.78 10.73 -16.43
C GLU A 150 14.82 11.87 -16.78
N THR A 151 15.01 13.02 -16.15
CA THR A 151 14.21 14.22 -16.38
C THR A 151 15.04 15.46 -16.08
N VAL A 152 14.45 16.64 -16.33
CA VAL A 152 15.06 17.93 -16.02
C VAL A 152 14.30 18.55 -14.85
N TRP A 153 15.01 18.87 -13.78
CA TRP A 153 14.47 19.59 -12.62
C TRP A 153 15.38 20.75 -12.28
N ASN A 154 14.83 21.95 -12.06
CA ASN A 154 15.59 23.18 -11.83
C ASN A 154 16.69 23.45 -12.88
N ARG A 155 16.42 23.10 -14.16
CA ARG A 155 17.36 23.20 -15.29
C ARG A 155 18.60 22.29 -15.18
N GLU A 156 18.59 21.32 -14.27
CA GLU A 156 19.60 20.28 -14.15
C GLU A 156 19.00 18.93 -14.55
N ASN A 157 19.80 18.07 -15.19
CA ASN A 157 19.40 16.69 -15.39
C ASN A 157 19.41 15.97 -14.05
N VAL A 158 18.31 15.32 -13.76
CA VAL A 158 18.14 14.51 -12.56
C VAL A 158 17.53 13.17 -12.93
N ARG A 159 17.76 12.19 -12.07
CA ARG A 159 17.14 10.88 -12.14
C ARG A 159 16.13 10.78 -11.02
N ILE A 160 14.87 10.54 -11.38
CA ILE A 160 13.84 10.17 -10.42
C ILE A 160 13.91 8.66 -10.27
N VAL A 161 14.12 8.20 -9.05
CA VAL A 161 14.18 6.80 -8.69
C VAL A 161 12.95 6.49 -7.83
N THR A 162 12.11 5.57 -8.28
CA THR A 162 11.02 5.03 -7.49
C THR A 162 11.40 3.64 -6.99
N LEU A 163 11.14 3.37 -5.71
CA LEU A 163 11.53 2.16 -5.01
C LEU A 163 10.29 1.57 -4.35
N ARG A 164 9.82 0.45 -4.89
CA ARG A 164 8.66 -0.27 -4.37
C ARG A 164 9.12 -1.48 -3.58
N ASP A 165 8.77 -1.53 -2.30
CA ASP A 165 9.05 -2.70 -1.45
C ASP A 165 8.27 -3.92 -1.98
N MET A 166 9.00 -4.97 -2.35
CA MET A 166 8.44 -6.21 -2.88
C MET A 166 8.38 -7.34 -1.84
N THR A 167 8.86 -7.11 -0.63
CA THR A 167 9.05 -8.17 0.37
C THR A 167 7.72 -8.82 0.73
N ALA A 168 6.67 -8.02 0.96
CA ALA A 168 5.34 -8.55 1.30
C ALA A 168 4.74 -9.38 0.14
N GLU A 169 4.84 -8.89 -1.09
CA GLU A 169 4.29 -9.57 -2.26
C GLU A 169 5.02 -10.88 -2.54
N ARG A 170 6.37 -10.88 -2.47
CA ARG A 170 7.16 -12.10 -2.61
C ARG A 170 6.84 -13.12 -1.53
N GLN A 171 6.76 -12.70 -0.27
CA GLN A 171 6.43 -13.61 0.83
C GLN A 171 5.02 -14.20 0.67
N ALA A 172 4.04 -13.42 0.23
CA ALA A 172 2.70 -13.91 -0.05
C ALA A 172 2.71 -14.94 -1.19
N GLN A 173 3.44 -14.67 -2.27
CA GLN A 173 3.56 -15.58 -3.41
C GLN A 173 4.25 -16.90 -3.03
N GLU A 174 5.33 -16.83 -2.25
CA GLU A 174 6.05 -18.02 -1.77
C GLU A 174 5.18 -18.88 -0.86
N ARG A 175 4.41 -18.25 0.05
CA ARG A 175 3.44 -18.96 0.91
C ARG A 175 2.35 -19.66 0.09
N LEU A 176 1.82 -19.00 -0.93
CA LEU A 176 0.82 -19.60 -1.82
C LEU A 176 1.40 -20.79 -2.57
N ASN A 177 2.60 -20.64 -3.16
CA ASN A 177 3.28 -21.73 -3.87
C ASN A 177 3.54 -22.93 -2.95
N ALA A 178 3.99 -22.69 -1.72
CA ALA A 178 4.19 -23.74 -0.73
C ALA A 178 2.87 -24.45 -0.38
N ALA A 179 1.79 -23.70 -0.17
CA ALA A 179 0.47 -24.26 0.13
C ALA A 179 -0.07 -25.14 -1.01
N LEU A 180 0.10 -24.71 -2.27
CA LEU A 180 -0.30 -25.48 -3.45
C LEU A 180 0.48 -26.80 -3.54
N LEU A 181 1.79 -26.77 -3.32
CA LEU A 181 2.62 -27.99 -3.33
C LEU A 181 2.18 -28.97 -2.22
N THR A 182 1.89 -28.47 -1.02
CA THR A 182 1.35 -29.29 0.07
C THR A 182 -0.01 -29.89 -0.30
N GLN A 183 -0.91 -29.11 -0.91
CA GLN A 183 -2.22 -29.59 -1.35
C GLN A 183 -2.09 -30.69 -2.42
N GLU A 184 -1.22 -30.51 -3.41
CA GLU A 184 -0.96 -31.52 -4.44
C GLU A 184 -0.39 -32.80 -3.84
N HIS A 185 0.53 -32.68 -2.88
CA HIS A 185 1.09 -33.82 -2.18
C HIS A 185 0.02 -34.60 -1.42
N HIS A 186 -0.85 -33.93 -0.66
CA HIS A 186 -1.97 -34.57 0.02
C HIS A 186 -2.93 -35.25 -0.96
N ARG A 187 -3.25 -34.60 -2.09
CA ARG A 187 -4.12 -35.19 -3.11
C ARG A 187 -3.51 -36.45 -3.72
N ARG A 188 -2.21 -36.45 -4.00
CA ARG A 188 -1.49 -37.64 -4.51
C ARG A 188 -1.54 -38.79 -3.51
N ILE A 189 -1.30 -38.54 -2.23
CA ILE A 189 -1.36 -39.57 -1.18
C ILE A 189 -2.78 -40.14 -1.08
N ALA A 190 -3.79 -39.27 -1.01
CA ALA A 190 -5.19 -39.70 -0.92
C ALA A 190 -5.58 -40.58 -2.11
N GLN A 191 -5.12 -40.23 -3.31
CA GLN A 191 -5.40 -41.00 -4.52
C GLN A 191 -4.69 -42.37 -4.52
N ALA A 192 -3.41 -42.43 -4.14
CA ALA A 192 -2.68 -43.69 -4.02
C ALA A 192 -3.27 -44.63 -2.95
N LEU A 193 -3.74 -44.07 -1.82
CA LEU A 193 -4.46 -44.82 -0.78
C LEU A 193 -5.80 -45.36 -1.30
N ALA A 194 -6.57 -44.54 -2.03
CA ALA A 194 -7.83 -44.97 -2.63
C ALA A 194 -7.61 -46.10 -3.66
N ASP A 195 -6.61 -45.96 -4.54
CA ASP A 195 -6.27 -46.98 -5.56
C ASP A 195 -5.81 -48.30 -4.90
N SER A 196 -5.00 -48.21 -3.85
CA SER A 196 -4.56 -49.37 -3.07
C SER A 196 -5.73 -50.05 -2.36
N ALA A 197 -6.63 -49.28 -1.73
CA ALA A 197 -7.83 -49.81 -1.08
C ALA A 197 -8.78 -50.47 -2.07
N ALA A 198 -9.00 -49.87 -3.25
CA ALA A 198 -9.79 -50.44 -4.33
C ALA A 198 -9.19 -51.79 -4.81
N THR A 199 -7.87 -51.85 -4.95
CA THR A 199 -7.15 -53.08 -5.33
C THR A 199 -7.24 -54.16 -4.24
N LEU A 200 -7.07 -53.79 -2.97
CA LEU A 200 -7.20 -54.73 -1.85
C LEU A 200 -8.63 -55.28 -1.73
N ASN A 201 -9.63 -54.42 -1.86
CA ASN A 201 -11.04 -54.84 -1.88
C ASN A 201 -11.38 -55.70 -3.10
N SER A 202 -10.73 -55.49 -4.26
CA SER A 202 -10.98 -56.31 -5.45
C SER A 202 -10.21 -57.63 -5.43
N THR A 203 -9.07 -57.70 -4.73
CA THR A 203 -8.21 -58.90 -4.67
C THR A 203 -8.61 -59.84 -3.54
N LEU A 204 -9.14 -59.30 -2.44
CA LEU A 204 -9.82 -60.12 -1.43
C LEU A 204 -11.17 -60.51 -2.01
N SER A 205 -11.39 -61.81 -2.24
CA SER A 205 -12.75 -62.28 -2.49
C SER A 205 -13.62 -61.87 -1.30
N TYR A 206 -14.90 -61.59 -1.55
CA TYR A 206 -15.88 -61.25 -0.50
C TYR A 206 -15.76 -62.20 0.72
N GLU A 207 -15.55 -63.49 0.46
CA GLU A 207 -15.26 -64.53 1.47
C GLU A 207 -14.01 -64.22 2.33
N GLN A 208 -12.88 -63.82 1.70
CA GLN A 208 -11.64 -63.49 2.41
C GLN A 208 -11.75 -62.22 3.26
N VAL A 209 -12.57 -61.24 2.85
CA VAL A 209 -12.83 -60.04 3.65
C VAL A 209 -13.56 -60.41 4.93
N LEU A 210 -14.62 -61.22 4.82
CA LEU A 210 -15.43 -61.65 5.96
C LEU A 210 -14.62 -62.50 6.96
N ASP A 211 -13.77 -63.39 6.45
CA ASP A 211 -12.85 -64.18 7.29
C ASP A 211 -11.92 -63.29 8.11
N ARG A 212 -11.39 -62.23 7.49
CA ARG A 212 -10.43 -61.32 8.12
C ARG A 212 -11.09 -60.38 9.13
N ILE A 213 -12.33 -59.97 8.89
CA ILE A 213 -13.14 -59.22 9.86
C ILE A 213 -13.36 -60.06 11.12
N LEU A 214 -13.83 -61.31 10.95
CA LEU A 214 -14.05 -62.22 12.08
C LEU A 214 -12.76 -62.49 12.87
N GLU A 215 -11.60 -62.52 12.19
CA GLU A 215 -10.30 -62.61 12.88
C GLU A 215 -9.96 -61.39 13.73
N ASN A 216 -10.11 -60.19 13.18
CA ASN A 216 -9.75 -58.96 13.88
C ASN A 216 -10.64 -58.73 15.11
N VAL A 217 -11.93 -59.03 15.01
CA VAL A 217 -12.85 -58.93 16.16
C VAL A 217 -12.38 -59.83 17.31
N GLY A 218 -11.85 -61.03 17.01
CA GLY A 218 -11.36 -61.97 18.04
C GLY A 218 -10.13 -61.48 18.78
N ARG A 219 -9.37 -60.54 18.20
CA ARG A 219 -8.21 -59.92 18.84
C ARG A 219 -8.59 -58.76 19.76
N VAL A 220 -9.69 -58.07 19.46
CA VAL A 220 -10.13 -56.86 20.19
C VAL A 220 -11.10 -57.21 21.31
N VAL A 221 -11.99 -58.17 21.08
CA VAL A 221 -13.02 -58.60 22.04
C VAL A 221 -12.93 -60.12 22.19
N PRO A 222 -12.54 -60.64 23.37
CA PRO A 222 -12.57 -62.08 23.64
C PRO A 222 -13.99 -62.63 23.44
N HIS A 223 -14.12 -63.64 22.60
CA HIS A 223 -15.39 -64.30 22.33
C HIS A 223 -15.17 -65.75 21.91
N ASP A 224 -16.18 -66.59 22.11
CA ASP A 224 -16.09 -68.01 21.76
C ASP A 224 -16.54 -68.31 20.31
N ALA A 225 -17.42 -67.49 19.75
CA ALA A 225 -17.87 -67.59 18.36
C ALA A 225 -18.37 -66.23 17.86
N ALA A 226 -18.24 -65.99 16.55
CA ALA A 226 -18.74 -64.79 15.90
C ALA A 226 -19.22 -65.11 14.47
N SER A 227 -20.28 -64.43 14.03
CA SER A 227 -20.92 -64.62 12.72
C SER A 227 -21.26 -63.29 12.08
N VAL A 228 -21.22 -63.26 10.75
CA VAL A 228 -21.70 -62.15 9.92
C VAL A 228 -22.95 -62.60 9.17
N PHE A 229 -24.00 -61.80 9.31
CA PHE A 229 -25.24 -61.95 8.56
C PHE A 229 -25.38 -60.76 7.60
N LEU A 230 -25.97 -61.01 6.43
CA LEU A 230 -26.33 -59.97 5.46
C LEU A 230 -27.84 -59.76 5.52
N LEU A 231 -28.27 -58.51 5.57
CA LEU A 231 -29.68 -58.13 5.48
C LEU A 231 -30.01 -57.78 4.03
N GLU A 232 -30.93 -58.51 3.42
CA GLU A 232 -31.46 -58.23 2.08
C GLU A 232 -32.98 -58.07 2.18
N GLY A 233 -33.45 -56.82 2.34
CA GLY A 233 -34.85 -56.54 2.63
C GLY A 233 -35.24 -57.02 4.03
N ASP A 234 -36.29 -57.82 4.14
CA ASP A 234 -36.75 -58.43 5.41
C ASP A 234 -36.09 -59.78 5.70
N ILE A 235 -35.11 -60.22 4.90
CA ILE A 235 -34.45 -61.51 5.03
C ILE A 235 -33.05 -61.32 5.59
N VAL A 236 -32.74 -62.06 6.66
CA VAL A 236 -31.40 -62.15 7.24
C VAL A 236 -30.77 -63.45 6.77
N ARG A 237 -29.64 -63.36 6.05
CA ARG A 237 -28.92 -64.53 5.52
C ARG A 237 -27.59 -64.70 6.23
N PHE A 238 -27.28 -65.92 6.67
CA PHE A 238 -25.95 -66.24 7.16
C PHE A 238 -24.94 -66.18 6.00
N VAL A 239 -23.80 -65.50 6.22
CA VAL A 239 -22.78 -65.37 5.17
C VAL A 239 -21.43 -65.90 5.61
N ARG A 240 -21.03 -65.71 6.88
CA ARG A 240 -19.75 -66.23 7.39
C ARG A 240 -19.77 -66.40 8.90
N GLY A 241 -19.00 -67.35 9.44
CA GLY A 241 -18.91 -67.56 10.89
C GLY A 241 -17.64 -68.28 11.30
N ARG A 242 -17.21 -68.07 12.56
CA ARG A 242 -16.01 -68.67 13.16
C ARG A 242 -16.29 -69.13 14.59
N GLY A 243 -15.67 -70.23 15.02
CA GLY A 243 -15.80 -70.78 16.38
C GLY A 243 -16.96 -71.74 16.60
N PHE A 244 -17.82 -71.95 15.59
CA PHE A 244 -19.00 -72.82 15.71
C PHE A 244 -18.69 -74.31 15.48
N ASP A 245 -17.72 -74.64 14.63
CA ASP A 245 -17.34 -76.03 14.34
C ASP A 245 -16.76 -76.74 15.57
N GLN A 246 -15.92 -76.02 16.34
CA GLN A 246 -15.32 -76.53 17.57
C GLN A 246 -16.36 -76.80 18.66
N ARG A 247 -17.59 -76.28 18.51
CA ARG A 247 -18.72 -76.49 19.41
C ARG A 247 -19.76 -77.46 18.88
N GLY A 248 -19.50 -78.13 17.75
CA GLY A 248 -20.45 -79.04 17.11
C GLY A 248 -21.70 -78.34 16.55
N LEU A 249 -21.66 -77.01 16.40
CA LEU A 249 -22.77 -76.19 15.91
C LEU A 249 -22.72 -75.96 14.40
N ALA A 250 -21.78 -76.58 13.69
CA ALA A 250 -21.64 -76.48 12.23
C ALA A 250 -22.96 -76.80 11.49
N ASN A 251 -23.65 -77.85 11.93
CA ASN A 251 -24.91 -78.29 11.32
C ASN A 251 -26.08 -77.34 11.60
N TRP A 252 -26.06 -76.62 12.71
CA TRP A 252 -27.09 -75.64 13.06
C TRP A 252 -26.96 -74.38 12.18
N ILE A 253 -25.72 -73.96 11.91
CA ILE A 253 -25.45 -72.82 11.03
C ILE A 253 -25.73 -73.13 9.56
N ALA A 254 -25.49 -74.37 9.11
CA ALA A 254 -25.79 -74.78 7.75
C ALA A 254 -27.30 -74.75 7.41
N GLN A 255 -28.17 -74.53 8.41
CA GLN A 255 -29.63 -74.47 8.29
C GLN A 255 -30.20 -73.03 8.41
N LEU A 256 -29.35 -72.02 8.63
CA LEU A 256 -29.68 -70.59 8.72
C LEU A 256 -29.34 -69.84 7.43
#